data_AF-A0A235ENS9-F1
#
_entry.id   AF-A0A235ENS9-F1
#
_cell.length_a   1.000
_cell.length_b   1.000
_cell.length_c   1.000
_cell.angle_alpha   90.00
_cell.angle_beta   90.00
_cell.angle_gamma   90.00
#
_symmetry.space_group_name_H-M   'P 1'
#
loop_
_entity.id
_entity.type
_entity.pdbx_description
1 polymer ?
#
loop_
_entity_poly.entity_id
_entity_poly.type
_entity_poly.pdbx_seq_one_letter_code
_entity_poly.pdbx_strand_id
1 'polypeptide(L)'
;MVVNKTELALVEWYRAKAAVAAMDKQIGEALSDSLMAAPDGDKWEGRNKWLKLAYEQKYAGPYEGWYYVNHEDDIEGFLAENCPHALRAHQLIQERKPMRKALGAAKRRVSLIANRLAKEAA
;
A
#
# COMPACT_ATOMS: atom_id res chain seq x y z
N MET A 1 32.99 1.06 -18.19
CA MET A 1 32.79 0.06 -17.12
C MET A 1 31.58 -0.78 -17.48
N VAL A 2 31.78 -2.07 -17.75
CA VAL A 2 30.66 -3.00 -17.98
C VAL A 2 30.09 -3.34 -16.61
N VAL A 3 28.94 -2.77 -16.24
CA VAL A 3 28.29 -3.08 -14.97
C VAL A 3 27.81 -4.54 -15.04
N ASN A 4 28.22 -5.36 -14.07
CA ASN A 4 27.86 -6.77 -14.05
C ASN A 4 26.34 -6.91 -13.87
N LYS A 5 25.72 -7.87 -14.58
CA LYS A 5 24.27 -8.16 -14.48
C LYS A 5 23.82 -8.39 -13.03
N THR A 6 24.69 -8.95 -12.19
CA THR A 6 24.44 -9.14 -10.75
C THR A 6 24.33 -7.79 -10.01
N GLU A 7 25.28 -6.89 -10.24
CA GLU A 7 25.30 -5.57 -9.59
C GLU A 7 24.09 -4.73 -10.02
N LEU A 8 23.73 -4.78 -11.31
CA LEU A 8 22.53 -4.12 -11.83
C LEU A 8 21.26 -4.63 -11.15
N ALA A 9 21.09 -5.96 -11.03
CA ALA A 9 19.91 -6.54 -10.38
C ALA A 9 19.80 -6.17 -8.90
N LEU A 10 20.94 -6.09 -8.19
CA LEU A 10 20.97 -5.64 -6.79
C LEU A 10 20.61 -4.16 -6.68
N VAL A 11 21.17 -3.30 -7.54
CA VAL A 11 20.86 -1.87 -7.57
C VAL A 11 19.37 -1.63 -7.87
N GLU A 12 18.81 -2.34 -8.85
CA GLU A 12 17.37 -2.27 -9.17
C GLU A 12 16.50 -2.68 -7.97
N TRP A 13 16.85 -3.78 -7.29
CA TRP A 13 16.13 -4.23 -6.11
C TRP A 13 16.19 -3.22 -4.97
N TYR A 14 17.37 -2.68 -4.67
CA TYR A 14 17.54 -1.67 -3.62
C TYR A 14 16.76 -0.38 -3.93
N ARG A 15 16.81 0.11 -5.17
CA ARG A 15 16.03 1.29 -5.59
C ARG A 15 14.53 1.06 -5.46
N ALA A 16 14.04 -0.10 -5.92
CA ALA A 16 12.62 -0.44 -5.80
C ALA A 16 12.19 -0.56 -4.32
N LYS A 17 13.05 -1.12 -3.46
CA LYS A 17 12.80 -1.22 -2.02
C LYS A 17 12.72 0.17 -1.37
N ALA A 18 13.68 1.06 -1.67
CA ALA A 18 13.71 2.42 -1.16
C ALA A 18 12.48 3.23 -1.61
N ALA A 19 12.07 3.07 -2.88
CA ALA A 19 10.89 3.75 -3.41
C ALA A 19 9.59 3.31 -2.71
N VAL A 20 9.42 2.00 -2.46
CA VAL A 20 8.26 1.50 -1.69
C VAL A 20 8.30 2.00 -0.25
N ALA A 21 9.47 2.00 0.41
CA ALA A 21 9.59 2.50 1.77
C ALA A 21 9.28 4.00 1.90
N ALA A 22 9.67 4.80 0.89
CA ALA A 22 9.32 6.22 0.84
C ALA A 22 7.80 6.42 0.73
N MET A 23 7.12 5.62 -0.11
CA MET A 23 5.65 5.64 -0.19
C MET A 23 4.98 5.17 1.10
N ASP A 24 5.50 4.13 1.75
CA ASP A 24 4.97 3.66 3.03
C ASP A 24 5.01 4.74 4.09
N LYS A 25 6.08 5.55 4.11
CA LYS A 25 6.20 6.71 5.00
C LYS A 25 5.12 7.75 4.68
N GLN A 26 4.95 8.13 3.42
CA GLN A 26 3.95 9.13 3.00
C GLN A 26 2.52 8.65 3.31
N ILE A 27 2.21 7.36 3.14
CA ILE A 27 0.92 6.78 3.52
C ILE A 27 0.72 6.89 5.04
N GLY A 28 1.76 6.55 5.82
CA GLY A 28 1.70 6.66 7.28
C GLY A 28 1.46 8.09 7.77
N GLU A 29 2.10 9.06 7.14
CA GLU A 29 1.89 10.49 7.40
C GLU A 29 0.45 10.90 7.08
N ALA A 30 -0.06 10.59 5.88
CA ALA A 30 -1.44 10.91 5.48
C ALA A 30 -2.51 10.27 6.40
N LEU A 31 -2.28 9.04 6.88
CA LEU A 31 -3.15 8.39 7.87
C LEU A 31 -3.05 9.05 9.25
N SER A 32 -1.87 9.52 9.63
CA SER A 32 -1.70 10.28 10.87
C SER A 32 -2.45 11.61 10.80
N ASP A 33 -2.36 12.33 9.68
CA ASP A 33 -3.08 13.57 9.45
C ASP A 33 -4.60 13.34 9.48
N SER A 34 -5.06 12.22 8.90
CA SER A 34 -6.47 11.81 8.98
C SER A 34 -6.96 11.64 10.42
N LEU A 35 -6.14 11.09 11.32
CA LEU A 35 -6.51 10.98 12.74
C LEU A 35 -6.54 12.34 13.43
N MET A 36 -5.54 13.18 13.16
CA MET A 36 -5.44 14.48 13.81
C MET A 36 -6.57 15.41 13.39
N ALA A 37 -7.05 15.28 12.15
CA ALA A 37 -8.20 16.01 11.63
C ALA A 37 -9.56 15.43 12.05
N ALA A 38 -9.61 14.22 12.61
CA ALA A 38 -10.87 13.62 13.04
C ALA A 38 -11.43 14.34 14.29
N PRO A 39 -12.77 14.47 14.42
CA PRO A 39 -13.40 14.91 15.67
C PRO A 39 -12.94 14.06 16.86
N ASP A 40 -12.89 14.62 18.07
CA ASP A 40 -12.35 13.90 19.25
C ASP A 40 -13.06 12.57 19.55
N GLY A 41 -14.37 12.47 19.27
CA GLY A 41 -15.13 11.22 19.39
C GLY A 41 -14.71 10.13 18.40
N ASP A 42 -14.15 10.53 17.25
CA ASP A 42 -13.77 9.64 16.16
C ASP A 42 -12.32 9.16 16.24
N LYS A 43 -11.48 9.81 17.05
CA LYS A 43 -10.07 9.43 17.23
C LYS A 43 -9.90 8.04 17.84
N TRP A 44 -10.90 7.56 18.58
CA TRP A 44 -10.93 6.21 19.15
C TRP A 44 -11.02 5.10 18.10
N GLU A 45 -11.55 5.41 16.91
CA GLU A 45 -11.61 4.46 15.80
C GLU A 45 -10.27 4.33 15.04
N GLY A 46 -9.31 5.20 15.33
CA GLY A 46 -7.92 5.11 14.86
C GLY A 46 -7.63 5.76 13.50
N ARG A 47 -6.36 5.71 13.12
CA ARG A 47 -5.77 6.43 11.96
C ARG A 47 -6.35 6.07 10.59
N ASN A 48 -7.12 4.99 10.50
CA ASN A 48 -7.67 4.49 9.25
C ASN A 48 -9.20 4.40 9.25
N LYS A 49 -9.92 5.05 10.17
CA LYS A 49 -11.40 5.03 10.23
C LYS A 49 -12.04 5.24 8.87
N TRP A 50 -11.81 6.40 8.25
CA TRP A 50 -12.46 6.77 7.00
C TRP A 50 -12.07 5.85 5.86
N LEU A 51 -10.81 5.44 5.80
CA LEU A 51 -10.35 4.48 4.81
C LEU A 51 -11.05 3.13 5.00
N LYS A 52 -11.13 2.65 6.24
CA LYS A 52 -11.83 1.41 6.61
C LYS A 52 -13.31 1.48 6.23
N LEU A 53 -14.00 2.55 6.61
CA LEU A 53 -15.40 2.80 6.24
C LEU A 53 -15.59 2.88 4.72
N ALA A 54 -14.65 3.48 3.98
CA ALA A 54 -14.69 3.54 2.53
C ALA A 54 -14.53 2.17 1.84
N TYR A 55 -14.06 1.15 2.57
CA TYR A 55 -13.99 -0.24 2.13
C TYR A 55 -15.02 -1.14 2.83
N GLU A 56 -15.79 -0.61 3.80
CA GLU A 56 -16.74 -1.35 4.63
C GLU A 56 -18.14 -0.72 4.55
N GLN A 57 -19.06 -1.32 3.79
CA GLN A 57 -20.48 -1.01 3.91
C GLN A 57 -21.14 -1.96 4.94
N LYS A 58 -21.89 -1.41 5.90
CA LYS A 58 -22.70 -2.21 6.84
C LYS A 58 -24.07 -2.50 6.23
N TYR A 59 -24.30 -3.74 5.76
CA TYR A 59 -25.64 -4.25 5.50
C TYR A 59 -26.06 -5.25 6.59
N ALA A 60 -27.30 -5.14 7.06
CA ALA A 60 -27.94 -6.17 7.87
C ALA A 60 -28.38 -7.31 6.94
N GLY A 61 -27.68 -8.45 6.98
CA GLY A 61 -28.12 -9.66 6.31
C GLY A 61 -29.37 -10.27 6.98
N PRO A 62 -30.17 -11.10 6.26
CA PRO A 62 -31.36 -11.75 6.80
C PRO A 62 -31.06 -12.78 7.91
N TYR A 63 -29.79 -13.18 8.05
CA TYR A 63 -29.25 -13.92 9.19
C TYR A 63 -28.10 -13.08 9.74
N GLU A 64 -28.02 -12.95 11.07
CA GLU A 64 -27.08 -12.12 11.88
C GLU A 64 -25.61 -12.17 11.43
N GLY A 65 -25.30 -11.54 10.30
CA GLY A 65 -24.01 -11.58 9.65
C GLY A 65 -23.80 -10.30 8.87
N TRP A 66 -22.73 -9.60 9.20
CA TRP A 66 -22.25 -8.43 8.48
C TRP A 66 -21.44 -8.93 7.28
N TYR A 67 -21.89 -8.63 6.06
CA TYR A 67 -21.16 -8.99 4.82
C TYR A 67 -20.53 -7.73 4.20
N TYR A 68 -19.35 -7.90 3.58
CA TYR A 68 -18.60 -6.83 2.94
C TYR A 68 -19.16 -6.52 1.54
N VAL A 69 -19.62 -5.30 1.31
CA VAL A 69 -19.93 -4.77 -0.03
C VAL A 69 -19.22 -3.43 -0.17
N ASN A 70 -18.58 -3.17 -1.31
CA ASN A 70 -17.94 -1.88 -1.58
C ASN A 70 -19.01 -0.80 -1.77
N HIS A 71 -18.74 0.46 -1.41
CA HIS A 71 -19.58 1.61 -1.79
C HIS A 71 -19.67 1.71 -3.31
N GLU A 72 -20.66 1.09 -3.95
CA GLU A 72 -21.08 1.26 -5.36
C GLU A 72 -19.95 1.66 -6.36
N ASP A 73 -18.77 1.07 -6.21
CA ASP A 73 -17.50 1.43 -6.86
C ASP A 73 -16.95 2.89 -6.71
N ASP A 74 -17.50 3.77 -5.86
CA ASP A 74 -17.01 5.16 -5.63
C ASP A 74 -16.35 5.40 -4.26
N ILE A 75 -15.19 4.81 -4.08
CA ILE A 75 -14.37 4.96 -2.87
C ILE A 75 -13.79 6.37 -2.77
N GLU A 76 -13.43 6.99 -3.89
CA GLU A 76 -12.82 8.31 -3.88
C GLU A 76 -13.82 9.41 -3.55
N GLY A 77 -15.06 9.33 -4.07
CA GLY A 77 -16.15 10.25 -3.72
C GLY A 77 -16.49 10.22 -2.24
N PHE A 78 -16.69 9.03 -1.67
CA PHE A 78 -16.90 8.88 -0.23
C PHE A 78 -15.76 9.51 0.59
N LEU A 79 -14.50 9.26 0.22
CA LEU A 79 -13.36 9.81 0.94
C LEU A 79 -13.21 11.32 0.74
N ALA A 80 -13.53 11.86 -0.43
CA ALA A 80 -13.51 13.29 -0.71
C ALA A 80 -14.49 14.05 0.19
N GLU A 81 -15.69 13.49 0.40
CA GLU A 81 -16.74 14.07 1.22
C GLU A 81 -16.44 13.99 2.72
N ASN A 82 -15.79 12.92 3.17
CA ASN A 82 -15.64 12.65 4.60
C ASN A 82 -14.25 13.00 5.16
N CYS A 83 -13.17 12.74 4.41
CA CYS A 83 -11.82 13.03 4.89
C CYS A 83 -10.78 13.14 3.75
N PRO A 84 -10.40 14.36 3.35
CA PRO A 84 -9.38 14.59 2.32
C PRO A 84 -8.02 13.95 2.63
N HIS A 85 -7.65 13.81 3.90
CA HIS A 85 -6.40 13.14 4.32
C HIS A 85 -6.47 11.62 4.08
N ALA A 86 -7.62 11.00 4.32
CA ALA A 86 -7.85 9.59 4.02
C ALA A 86 -7.94 9.33 2.51
N LEU A 87 -8.51 10.27 1.74
CA LEU A 87 -8.43 10.26 0.28
C LEU A 87 -6.96 10.29 -0.19
N ARG A 88 -6.14 11.18 0.37
CA ARG A 88 -4.72 11.23 0.03
C ARG A 88 -4.00 9.91 0.36
N ALA A 89 -4.30 9.30 1.51
CA ALA A 89 -3.78 7.99 1.87
C ALA A 89 -4.23 6.89 0.87
N HIS A 90 -5.49 6.90 0.44
CA HIS A 90 -6.01 6.00 -0.60
C HIS A 90 -5.22 6.14 -1.90
N GLN A 91 -5.06 7.36 -2.41
CA GLN A 91 -4.34 7.64 -3.66
C GLN A 91 -2.89 7.16 -3.59
N LEU A 92 -2.19 7.47 -2.49
CA LEU A 92 -0.83 6.98 -2.25
C LEU A 92 -0.76 5.44 -2.19
N ILE A 93 -1.77 4.78 -1.63
CA ILE A 93 -1.87 3.31 -1.65
C ILE A 93 -2.01 2.80 -3.09
N GLN A 94 -2.82 3.45 -3.94
CA GLN A 94 -2.96 3.08 -5.35
C GLN A 94 -1.64 3.29 -6.11
N GLU A 95 -0.99 4.44 -5.94
CA GLU A 95 0.30 4.79 -6.54
C GLU A 95 1.41 3.80 -6.12
N ARG A 96 1.38 3.29 -4.89
CA ARG A 96 2.33 2.29 -4.39
C ARG A 96 2.15 0.90 -5.03
N LYS A 97 0.96 0.53 -5.52
CA LYS A 97 0.69 -0.80 -6.11
C LYS A 97 1.67 -1.17 -7.24
N PRO A 98 1.86 -0.35 -8.30
CA PRO A 98 2.84 -0.64 -9.35
C PRO A 98 4.28 -0.72 -8.81
N MET A 99 4.64 0.09 -7.81
CA MET A 99 5.97 0.04 -7.21
C MET A 99 6.22 -1.28 -6.47
N ARG A 100 5.24 -1.79 -5.73
CA ARG A 100 5.32 -3.12 -5.09
C ARG A 100 5.45 -4.24 -6.13
N LYS A 101 4.77 -4.11 -7.27
CA LYS A 101 4.92 -5.04 -8.40
C LYS A 101 6.35 -5.01 -8.96
N ALA A 102 6.93 -3.82 -9.13
CA ALA A 102 8.31 -3.65 -9.57
C ALA A 102 9.31 -4.24 -8.57
N LEU A 103 9.13 -3.99 -7.27
CA LEU A 103 9.94 -4.58 -6.20
C LEU A 103 9.87 -6.12 -6.23
N GLY A 104 8.69 -6.70 -6.40
CA GLY A 104 8.52 -8.14 -6.54
C GLY A 104 9.25 -8.71 -7.76
N ALA A 105 9.21 -8.01 -8.89
CA ALA A 105 9.96 -8.39 -10.09
C ALA A 105 11.48 -8.33 -9.89
N ALA A 106 11.98 -7.25 -9.27
CA ALA A 106 13.41 -7.11 -8.97
C ALA A 106 13.89 -8.18 -7.99
N LYS A 107 13.11 -8.48 -6.95
CA LYS A 107 13.41 -9.56 -5.99
C LYS A 107 13.54 -10.91 -6.70
N ARG A 108 12.63 -11.24 -7.63
CA ARG A 108 12.71 -12.47 -8.44
C ARG A 108 14.00 -12.55 -9.26
N ARG A 109 14.44 -11.44 -9.88
CA ARG A 109 15.70 -11.39 -10.64
C ARG A 109 16.90 -11.71 -9.74
N VAL A 110 16.96 -11.09 -8.55
CA VAL A 110 18.03 -11.36 -7.57
C VAL A 110 18.01 -12.82 -7.15
N SER A 111 16.84 -13.40 -6.85
CA SER A 111 16.73 -14.82 -6.49
C SER A 111 17.22 -15.77 -7.59
N LEU A 112 16.90 -15.50 -8.86
CA LEU A 112 17.39 -16.31 -9.99
C LEU A 112 18.92 -16.25 -10.11
N ILE A 113 19.51 -15.07 -9.96
CA ILE A 113 20.97 -14.88 -10.02
C ILE A 113 21.63 -15.61 -8.84
N ALA A 114 21.10 -15.45 -7.62
CA ALA A 114 21.63 -16.12 -6.44
C ALA A 114 21.60 -17.64 -6.59
N ASN A 115 20.49 -18.21 -7.07
CA ASN A 115 20.36 -19.64 -7.31
C ASN A 115 21.34 -20.16 -8.38
N ARG A 116 21.57 -19.38 -9.45
CA ARG A 116 22.57 -19.73 -10.46
C ARG A 116 23.98 -19.76 -9.87
N LEU A 117 24.37 -18.71 -9.14
CA LEU A 117 25.68 -18.62 -8.51
C LEU A 117 25.91 -19.73 -7.48
N ALA A 118 24.88 -20.07 -6.69
CA ALA A 118 24.96 -21.18 -5.72
C ALA A 118 25.21 -22.54 -6.39
N LYS A 119 24.66 -22.76 -7.59
CA LYS A 119 24.91 -23.98 -8.38
C LYS A 119 26.29 -24.00 -9.03
N GLU A 120 26.79 -22.85 -9.46
CA GLU A 120 28.13 -22.72 -10.05
C GLU A 120 29.25 -22.89 -8.99
N ALA A 121 28.94 -22.64 -7.72
CA ALA A 121 29.87 -22.77 -6.59
C ALA A 121 29.82 -24.14 -5.88
N ALA A 122 28.94 -25.05 -6.30
CA ALA A 122 28.78 -26.41 -5.77
C ALA A 122 29.44 -27.43 -6.69
#